data_AF-A0A8J2YST3-F1
#
_entry.id   AF-A0A8J2YST3-F1
#
_cell.length_a   1.000
_cell.length_b   1.000
_cell.length_c   1.000
_cell.angle_alpha   90.00
_cell.angle_beta   90.00
_cell.angle_gamma   90.00
#
_symmetry.space_group_name_H-M   'P 1'
#
loop_
_entity.id
_entity.type
_entity.pdbx_description
1 polymer ?
#
loop_
_entity_poly.entity_id
_entity_poly.type
_entity_poly.pdbx_seq_one_letter_code
_entity_poly.pdbx_strand_id
1 'polypeptide(L)'
;MDGRCCLRSAGGWGAGGWGVAGRLSRLLFAAGALALAVGWAQAEDAVVISSSMPAQVPGLIVTDTQTLNLPAGGSIALLLRSGQMVRIRGPFDGTLAAATPTGATSGAAGLIEALRGQGVDASVIGAGRGASPVAQRAMDDHGVAVDPEHSAIYCVGPNETVWLNRPKAFNGSLRLRRAQSVREVSWPNGATKIEWPGDLIIEDGDRFETLSDRGAPVTTMIFRRLGDVATPAAWIAEHLLLGCRQQAEPALRELARAVDEAGDRPR
;
A
#
# COMPACT_ATOMS: atom_id res chain seq x y z
N MET A 1 29.81 -37.05 41.29
CA MET A 1 29.18 -36.17 42.29
C MET A 1 27.87 -35.67 41.69
N ASP A 2 26.93 -36.55 41.36
CA ASP A 2 26.05 -37.35 42.24
C ASP A 2 25.32 -36.52 43.28
N GLY A 3 23.99 -36.51 43.16
CA GLY A 3 23.09 -35.87 44.12
C GLY A 3 21.63 -35.93 43.71
N ARG A 4 21.10 -37.13 43.42
CA ARG A 4 19.65 -37.38 43.47
C ARG A 4 19.21 -37.33 44.93
N CYS A 5 18.06 -36.70 45.22
CA CYS A 5 17.30 -37.07 46.42
C CYS A 5 15.79 -36.93 46.17
N CYS A 6 15.11 -38.03 46.48
CA CYS A 6 13.69 -38.28 46.35
C CYS A 6 12.90 -37.70 47.53
N LEU A 7 11.61 -37.39 47.30
CA LEU A 7 10.59 -37.53 48.33
C LEU A 7 9.27 -38.07 47.75
N ARG A 8 9.09 -39.37 48.00
CA ARG A 8 7.84 -40.09 48.35
C ARG A 8 7.05 -39.31 49.43
N SER A 9 5.74 -39.45 49.68
CA SER A 9 4.68 -40.39 49.27
C SER A 9 3.35 -39.98 49.94
N ALA A 10 2.23 -40.47 49.37
CA ALA A 10 0.96 -40.86 50.02
C ALA A 10 0.05 -39.74 50.59
N GLY A 11 -1.28 -39.79 50.51
CA GLY A 11 -2.23 -40.80 50.05
C GLY A 11 -3.67 -40.37 50.40
N GLY A 12 -4.68 -41.11 49.93
CA GLY A 12 -6.10 -40.98 50.31
C GLY A 12 -7.02 -40.81 49.09
N TRP A 13 -7.50 -41.87 48.43
CA TRP A 13 -8.67 -42.72 48.79
C TRP A 13 -9.98 -41.95 48.96
N GLY A 14 -10.79 -41.96 47.90
CA GLY A 14 -12.20 -41.58 47.89
C GLY A 14 -12.90 -42.27 46.73
N ALA A 15 -13.39 -43.49 46.99
CA ALA A 15 -14.22 -44.26 46.08
C ALA A 15 -15.68 -43.78 46.17
N GLY A 16 -16.37 -43.73 45.04
CA GLY A 16 -17.84 -43.67 45.02
C GLY A 16 -18.41 -43.07 43.75
N GLY A 17 -19.19 -43.87 43.03
CA GLY A 17 -20.16 -43.35 42.05
C GLY A 17 -20.08 -43.99 40.68
N TRP A 18 -20.74 -45.14 40.54
CA TRP A 18 -21.08 -45.71 39.25
C TRP A 18 -22.03 -44.77 38.50
N GLY A 19 -21.65 -44.40 37.28
CA GLY A 19 -22.49 -43.67 36.34
C GLY A 19 -22.24 -44.19 34.94
N VAL A 20 -23.01 -45.21 34.56
CA VAL A 20 -23.06 -45.79 33.21
C VAL A 20 -23.72 -44.77 32.27
N ALA A 21 -23.02 -43.71 31.88
CA ALA A 21 -23.49 -42.73 30.90
C ALA A 21 -22.34 -41.87 30.39
N GLY A 22 -21.50 -42.40 29.50
CA GLY A 22 -20.37 -41.61 28.99
C GLY A 22 -19.69 -42.14 27.75
N ARG A 23 -20.36 -42.99 26.95
CA ARG A 23 -19.80 -43.49 25.67
C ARG A 23 -20.27 -42.73 24.44
N LEU A 24 -21.04 -41.65 24.60
CA LEU A 24 -21.45 -40.74 23.52
C LEU A 24 -20.67 -39.42 23.47
N SER A 25 -19.71 -39.21 24.36
CA SER A 25 -18.93 -37.95 24.46
C SER A 25 -17.56 -38.01 23.76
N ARG A 26 -17.22 -39.12 23.08
CA ARG A 26 -15.93 -39.27 22.38
C ARG A 26 -16.02 -39.25 20.84
N LEU A 27 -17.22 -39.18 20.27
CA LEU A 27 -17.42 -39.03 18.81
C LEU A 27 -17.75 -37.60 18.37
N LEU A 28 -17.94 -36.66 19.31
CA LEU A 28 -18.23 -35.24 19.03
C LEU A 28 -16.99 -34.33 19.06
N PHE A 29 -15.79 -34.88 19.33
CA PHE A 29 -14.54 -34.10 19.33
C PHE A 29 -13.69 -34.26 18.06
N ALA A 30 -14.19 -34.94 17.03
CA ALA A 30 -13.48 -35.12 15.75
C ALA A 30 -14.05 -34.28 14.59
N ALA A 31 -15.18 -33.58 14.78
CA ALA A 31 -15.86 -32.82 13.72
C ALA A 31 -15.69 -31.28 13.82
N GLY A 32 -14.88 -30.77 14.75
CA GLY A 32 -14.77 -29.33 15.03
C GLY A 32 -13.53 -28.62 14.50
N ALA A 33 -12.59 -29.31 13.84
CA ALA A 33 -11.27 -28.76 13.49
C ALA A 33 -11.09 -28.38 12.01
N LEU A 34 -12.13 -28.46 11.18
CA LEU A 34 -12.03 -28.30 9.72
C LEU A 34 -12.77 -27.06 9.17
N ALA A 35 -12.73 -25.92 9.88
CA ALA A 35 -13.59 -24.78 9.52
C ALA A 35 -12.91 -23.41 9.31
N LEU A 36 -11.58 -23.23 9.47
CA LEU A 36 -11.03 -21.85 9.50
C LEU A 36 -9.72 -21.64 8.71
N ALA A 37 -9.59 -22.26 7.55
CA ALA A 37 -8.59 -21.85 6.54
C ALA A 37 -9.27 -21.43 5.24
N VAL A 38 -10.32 -20.60 5.34
CA VAL A 38 -10.75 -19.82 4.18
C VAL A 38 -9.70 -18.71 4.04
N GLY A 39 -8.71 -18.95 3.18
CA GLY A 39 -7.79 -17.91 2.76
C GLY A 39 -8.63 -16.80 2.13
N TRP A 40 -8.68 -15.65 2.79
CA TRP A 40 -9.32 -14.47 2.23
C TRP A 40 -8.47 -14.09 1.02
N ALA A 41 -8.98 -14.37 -0.19
CA ALA A 41 -8.40 -13.84 -1.41
C ALA A 41 -8.58 -12.32 -1.32
N GLN A 42 -7.52 -11.62 -0.90
CA GLN A 42 -7.47 -10.17 -0.95
C GLN A 42 -7.31 -9.82 -2.43
N ALA A 43 -8.39 -9.36 -3.05
CA ALA A 43 -8.30 -8.79 -4.38
C ALA A 43 -7.50 -7.48 -4.27
N GLU A 44 -6.55 -7.31 -5.19
CA GLU A 44 -5.57 -6.22 -5.11
C GLU A 44 -6.17 -4.90 -5.59
N ASP A 45 -5.98 -3.84 -4.82
CA ASP A 45 -6.22 -2.47 -5.28
C ASP A 45 -5.32 -2.16 -6.48
N ALA A 46 -5.88 -1.43 -7.45
CA ALA A 46 -5.19 -1.05 -8.67
C ALA A 46 -5.27 0.46 -8.90
N VAL A 47 -4.38 0.98 -9.73
CA VAL A 47 -4.37 2.38 -10.14
C VAL A 47 -4.57 2.46 -11.65
N VAL A 48 -5.50 3.30 -12.11
CA VAL A 48 -5.68 3.55 -13.54
C VAL A 48 -4.45 4.28 -14.08
N ILE A 49 -3.84 3.76 -15.13
CA ILE A 49 -2.71 4.39 -15.82
C ILE A 49 -3.18 5.10 -17.08
N SER A 50 -4.11 4.48 -17.80
CA SER A 50 -4.67 4.96 -19.05
C SER A 50 -6.09 4.41 -19.21
N SER A 51 -6.94 5.17 -19.90
CA SER A 51 -8.32 4.83 -20.17
C SER A 51 -8.79 5.53 -21.44
N SER A 52 -9.57 4.83 -22.26
CA SER A 52 -10.27 5.44 -23.40
C SER A 52 -11.58 6.14 -23.01
N MET A 53 -11.92 6.15 -21.73
CA MET A 53 -13.18 6.67 -21.20
C MET A 53 -12.92 7.90 -20.31
N PRO A 54 -13.77 8.93 -20.39
CA PRO A 54 -13.55 10.20 -19.69
C PRO A 54 -13.73 10.11 -18.16
N ALA A 55 -14.47 9.12 -17.66
CA ALA A 55 -14.74 8.99 -16.22
C ALA A 55 -13.55 8.36 -15.44
N GLN A 56 -12.60 7.72 -16.12
CA GLN A 56 -11.49 7.01 -15.52
C GLN A 56 -10.19 7.71 -15.88
N VAL A 57 -9.77 8.65 -15.03
CA VAL A 57 -8.53 9.42 -15.24
C VAL A 57 -7.30 8.68 -14.68
N PRO A 58 -6.11 8.88 -15.26
CA PRO A 58 -4.87 8.37 -14.69
C PRO A 58 -4.68 8.78 -13.22
N GLY A 59 -4.23 7.83 -12.41
CA GLY A 59 -4.06 7.96 -10.97
C GLY A 59 -5.34 7.73 -10.16
N LEU A 60 -6.48 7.40 -10.80
CA LEU A 60 -7.65 6.92 -10.07
C LEU A 60 -7.34 5.58 -9.41
N ILE A 61 -7.64 5.44 -8.13
CA ILE A 61 -7.54 4.16 -7.42
C ILE A 61 -8.83 3.39 -7.67
N VAL A 62 -8.69 2.16 -8.17
CA VAL A 62 -9.76 1.20 -8.32
C VAL A 62 -9.63 0.16 -7.23
N THR A 63 -10.59 0.15 -6.31
CA THR A 63 -10.63 -0.86 -5.26
C THR A 63 -11.21 -2.16 -5.81
N ASP A 64 -10.93 -3.25 -5.10
CA ASP A 64 -11.45 -4.58 -5.42
C ASP A 64 -12.98 -4.69 -5.53
N THR A 65 -13.68 -3.85 -4.77
CA THR A 65 -15.14 -3.75 -4.66
C THR A 65 -15.75 -2.75 -5.64
N GLN A 66 -14.94 -1.94 -6.32
CA GLN A 66 -15.44 -0.94 -7.24
C GLN A 66 -15.90 -1.59 -8.55
N THR A 67 -17.13 -1.29 -8.97
CA THR A 67 -17.64 -1.70 -10.28
C THR A 67 -16.96 -0.89 -11.38
N LEU A 68 -16.33 -1.60 -12.31
CA LEU A 68 -15.80 -1.06 -13.55
C LEU A 68 -16.77 -1.36 -14.68
N ASN A 69 -17.21 -0.29 -15.34
CA ASN A 69 -18.00 -0.38 -16.55
C ASN A 69 -17.13 0.05 -17.75
N LEU A 70 -16.82 -0.92 -18.61
CA LEU A 70 -16.10 -0.73 -19.88
C LEU A 70 -17.08 -1.06 -21.01
N PRO A 71 -17.55 -0.06 -21.79
CA PRO A 71 -18.39 -0.33 -22.95
C PRO A 71 -17.58 -1.07 -24.04
N ALA A 72 -18.28 -1.64 -25.03
CA ALA A 72 -17.63 -2.22 -26.19
C ALA A 72 -16.72 -1.20 -26.90
N GLY A 73 -15.49 -1.60 -27.23
CA GLY A 73 -14.46 -0.70 -27.78
C GLY A 73 -13.74 0.16 -26.73
N GLY A 74 -14.22 0.16 -25.48
CA GLY A 74 -13.52 0.78 -24.36
C GLY A 74 -12.29 -0.03 -23.94
N SER A 75 -11.29 0.65 -23.39
CA SER A 75 -10.13 -0.01 -22.79
C SER A 75 -9.61 0.75 -21.58
N ILE A 76 -9.04 0.02 -20.63
CA ILE A 76 -8.39 0.57 -19.45
C ILE A 76 -7.09 -0.18 -19.19
N ALA A 77 -6.06 0.55 -18.77
CA ALA A 77 -4.81 0.01 -18.27
C ALA A 77 -4.71 0.26 -16.77
N LEU A 78 -4.51 -0.80 -16.01
CA LEU A 78 -4.42 -0.81 -14.55
C LEU A 78 -2.99 -1.15 -14.13
N LEU A 79 -2.49 -0.45 -13.11
CA LEU A 79 -1.26 -0.70 -12.38
C LEU A 79 -1.62 -1.37 -11.06
N LEU A 80 -1.22 -2.62 -10.89
CA LEU A 80 -1.38 -3.32 -9.62
C LEU A 80 -0.30 -2.89 -8.64
N ARG A 81 -0.54 -3.09 -7.34
CA ARG A 81 0.43 -2.84 -6.26
C ARG A 81 1.80 -3.50 -6.52
N SER A 82 1.79 -4.70 -7.11
CA SER A 82 2.99 -5.45 -7.51
C SER A 82 3.84 -4.77 -8.59
N GLY A 83 3.35 -3.69 -9.22
CA GLY A 83 3.95 -3.04 -10.38
C GLY A 83 3.59 -3.70 -11.71
N GLN A 84 2.81 -4.78 -11.69
CA GLN A 84 2.31 -5.40 -12.91
C GLN A 84 1.22 -4.53 -13.53
N MET A 85 1.26 -4.41 -14.86
CA MET A 85 0.28 -3.63 -15.60
C MET A 85 -0.62 -4.56 -16.42
N VAL A 86 -1.94 -4.36 -16.30
CA VAL A 86 -2.95 -5.16 -16.99
C VAL A 86 -3.81 -4.25 -17.84
N ARG A 87 -4.01 -4.62 -19.11
CA ARG A 87 -4.97 -3.98 -19.99
C ARG A 87 -6.22 -4.84 -20.10
N ILE A 88 -7.37 -4.21 -19.91
CA ILE A 88 -8.70 -4.81 -20.05
C ILE A 88 -9.42 -4.08 -21.18
N ARG A 89 -10.00 -4.82 -22.12
CA ARG A 89 -10.88 -4.27 -23.16
C ARG A 89 -12.32 -4.69 -22.93
N GLY A 90 -13.22 -3.74 -23.15
CA GLY A 90 -14.65 -3.97 -23.03
C GLY A 90 -15.23 -4.80 -24.18
N PRO A 91 -16.45 -5.32 -24.03
CA PRO A 91 -17.37 -5.02 -22.93
C PRO A 91 -16.98 -5.73 -21.61
N PHE A 92 -16.98 -4.98 -20.51
CA PHE A 92 -16.80 -5.50 -19.15
C PHE A 92 -17.71 -4.72 -18.20
N ASP A 93 -18.44 -5.43 -17.35
CA ASP A 93 -19.28 -4.83 -16.33
C ASP A 93 -19.20 -5.69 -15.06
N GLY A 94 -18.39 -5.25 -14.10
CA GLY A 94 -18.10 -6.05 -12.91
C GLY A 94 -17.03 -5.45 -12.01
N THR A 95 -16.75 -6.12 -10.90
CA THR A 95 -15.69 -5.71 -9.96
C THR A 95 -14.40 -6.48 -10.22
N LEU A 96 -13.25 -5.93 -9.81
CA LEU A 96 -11.97 -6.63 -9.90
C LEU A 96 -11.95 -7.89 -9.00
N ALA A 97 -12.63 -7.85 -7.85
CA ALA A 97 -12.80 -9.01 -6.97
C ALA A 97 -13.61 -10.13 -7.63
N ALA A 98 -14.72 -9.80 -8.30
CA ALA A 98 -15.53 -10.80 -9.02
C ALA A 98 -14.76 -11.43 -10.19
N ALA A 99 -13.78 -10.71 -10.72
CA ALA A 99 -12.86 -11.17 -11.73
C ALA A 99 -11.63 -11.89 -11.16
N THR A 100 -11.56 -12.23 -9.85
CA THR A 100 -10.47 -13.02 -9.28
C THR A 100 -11.05 -14.12 -8.37
N PRO A 101 -11.19 -15.37 -8.84
CA PRO A 101 -11.81 -16.44 -8.07
C PRO A 101 -10.99 -16.78 -6.83
N THR A 102 -11.68 -17.18 -5.76
CA THR A 102 -11.07 -17.59 -4.49
C THR A 102 -10.12 -18.77 -4.72
N GLY A 103 -8.82 -18.54 -4.54
CA GLY A 103 -7.76 -19.54 -4.78
C GLY A 103 -6.98 -19.36 -6.09
N ALA A 104 -7.27 -18.32 -6.87
CA ALA A 104 -6.43 -17.93 -8.01
C ALA A 104 -5.04 -17.44 -7.56
N THR A 105 -4.04 -17.63 -8.42
CA THR A 105 -2.73 -17.02 -8.27
C THR A 105 -2.89 -15.50 -8.09
N SER A 106 -2.35 -14.92 -7.03
CA SER A 106 -2.44 -13.46 -6.83
C SER A 106 -1.69 -12.68 -7.92
N GLY A 107 -2.09 -11.42 -8.12
CA GLY A 107 -1.48 -10.52 -9.09
C GLY A 107 -2.04 -10.64 -10.52
N ALA A 108 -1.32 -10.06 -11.48
CA ALA A 108 -1.82 -9.84 -12.85
C ALA A 108 -2.16 -11.12 -13.59
N ALA A 109 -1.42 -12.21 -13.36
CA ALA A 109 -1.65 -13.47 -14.06
C ALA A 109 -3.00 -14.10 -13.68
N GLY A 110 -3.34 -14.11 -12.38
CA GLY A 110 -4.64 -14.61 -11.95
C GLY A 110 -5.79 -13.73 -12.38
N LEU A 111 -5.62 -12.39 -12.30
CA LEU A 111 -6.63 -11.45 -12.80
C LEU A 111 -6.90 -11.65 -14.29
N ILE A 112 -5.86 -11.81 -15.11
CA ILE A 112 -6.01 -12.03 -16.55
C ILE A 112 -6.70 -13.36 -16.84
N GLU A 113 -6.29 -14.44 -16.16
CA GLU A 113 -6.88 -15.76 -16.38
C GLU A 113 -8.38 -15.74 -16.06
N ALA A 114 -8.73 -15.11 -14.94
CA ALA A 114 -10.10 -15.04 -14.50
C ALA A 114 -10.97 -14.10 -15.37
N LEU A 115 -10.42 -12.97 -15.83
CA LEU A 115 -11.09 -12.12 -16.84
C LEU A 115 -11.32 -12.87 -18.15
N ARG A 116 -10.33 -13.65 -18.63
CA ARG A 116 -10.49 -14.49 -19.83
C ARG A 116 -11.51 -15.59 -19.63
N GLY A 117 -11.59 -16.18 -18.44
CA GLY A 117 -12.64 -17.12 -18.06
C GLY A 117 -14.05 -16.53 -18.15
N GLN A 118 -14.18 -15.21 -18.04
CA GLN A 118 -15.43 -14.45 -18.23
C GLN A 118 -15.62 -13.93 -19.67
N GLY A 119 -14.74 -14.30 -20.60
CA GLY A 119 -14.79 -13.85 -22.00
C GLY A 119 -14.25 -12.43 -22.23
N VAL A 120 -13.55 -11.86 -21.25
CA VAL A 120 -12.99 -10.50 -21.32
C VAL A 120 -11.58 -10.54 -21.93
N ASP A 121 -11.29 -9.64 -22.88
CA ASP A 121 -9.95 -9.51 -23.45
C ASP A 121 -9.03 -8.77 -22.47
N ALA A 122 -8.21 -9.56 -21.76
CA ALA A 122 -7.21 -9.08 -20.81
C ALA A 122 -5.78 -9.52 -21.20
N SER A 123 -4.82 -8.60 -21.06
CA SER A 123 -3.41 -8.86 -21.36
C SER A 123 -2.44 -8.10 -20.46
N VAL A 124 -1.27 -8.71 -20.20
CA VAL A 124 -0.18 -8.03 -19.49
C VAL A 124 0.45 -7.01 -20.42
N ILE A 125 0.61 -5.78 -19.93
CA ILE A 125 1.49 -4.79 -20.55
C ILE A 125 2.89 -5.10 -20.03
N GLY A 126 3.78 -5.58 -20.91
CA GLY A 126 5.09 -6.10 -20.50
C GLY A 126 5.86 -5.13 -19.60
N ALA A 127 6.09 -5.54 -18.36
CA ALA A 127 6.72 -4.73 -17.30
C ALA A 127 8.13 -4.21 -17.66
N GLY A 128 8.85 -4.91 -18.54
CA GLY A 128 10.22 -4.57 -18.94
C GLY A 128 10.38 -3.35 -19.87
N ARG A 129 9.29 -2.79 -20.41
CA ARG A 129 9.35 -1.53 -21.20
C ARG A 129 8.71 -0.33 -20.50
N GLY A 130 8.10 -0.54 -19.33
CA GLY A 130 7.41 0.48 -18.55
C GLY A 130 8.24 1.15 -17.46
N ALA A 131 9.49 0.74 -17.24
CA ALA A 131 10.41 1.47 -16.39
C ALA A 131 10.82 2.76 -17.11
N SER A 132 9.95 3.78 -17.02
CA SER A 132 10.26 5.13 -17.45
C SER A 132 11.56 5.57 -16.77
N PRO A 133 12.50 6.21 -17.48
CA PRO A 133 13.69 6.79 -16.86
C PRO A 133 13.37 7.77 -15.73
N VAL A 134 12.21 8.43 -15.75
CA VAL A 134 11.75 9.28 -14.64
C VAL A 134 11.26 8.45 -13.47
N ALA A 135 10.51 7.37 -13.69
CA ALA A 135 10.09 6.47 -12.61
C ALA A 135 11.31 5.81 -11.94
N GLN A 136 12.31 5.41 -12.73
CA GLN A 136 13.57 4.88 -12.22
C GLN A 136 14.34 5.93 -11.42
N ARG A 137 14.49 7.15 -11.95
CA ARG A 137 15.13 8.25 -11.21
C ARG A 137 14.38 8.62 -9.94
N ALA A 138 13.05 8.58 -9.94
CA ALA A 138 12.24 8.88 -8.76
C ALA A 138 12.41 7.79 -7.68
N MET A 139 12.63 6.54 -8.07
CA MET A 139 13.03 5.47 -7.14
C MET A 139 14.46 5.61 -6.64
N ASP A 140 15.38 6.00 -7.52
CA ASP A 140 16.81 6.11 -7.21
C ASP A 140 17.12 7.39 -6.40
N ASP A 141 16.26 8.42 -6.48
CA ASP A 141 16.38 9.63 -5.67
C ASP A 141 15.93 9.33 -4.23
N HIS A 142 16.90 9.01 -3.38
CA HIS A 142 16.68 8.60 -2.00
C HIS A 142 16.25 9.73 -1.04
N GLY A 143 15.69 10.84 -1.55
CA GLY A 143 15.40 12.04 -0.78
C GLY A 143 13.91 12.43 -0.79
N VAL A 144 13.27 12.47 0.38
CA VAL A 144 11.92 13.03 0.51
C VAL A 144 12.02 14.50 0.91
N ALA A 145 11.65 15.41 0.01
CA ALA A 145 11.61 16.84 0.29
C ALA A 145 10.23 17.25 0.81
N VAL A 146 10.15 17.54 2.11
CA VAL A 146 8.96 18.02 2.81
C VAL A 146 8.86 19.52 2.69
N ASP A 147 7.74 20.01 2.15
CA ASP A 147 7.40 21.42 2.15
C ASP A 147 6.46 21.73 3.33
N PRO A 148 6.92 22.47 4.36
CA PRO A 148 6.10 22.80 5.51
C PRO A 148 4.98 23.81 5.18
N GLU A 149 5.00 24.48 4.03
CA GLU A 149 3.98 25.46 3.63
C GLU A 149 2.74 24.78 3.01
N HIS A 150 2.81 23.49 2.71
CA HIS A 150 1.74 22.76 2.05
C HIS A 150 1.33 21.51 2.84
N SER A 151 0.04 21.36 3.08
CA SER A 151 -0.48 20.14 3.68
C SER A 151 -0.43 19.00 2.68
N ALA A 152 0.24 17.90 3.03
CA ALA A 152 0.42 16.76 2.14
C ALA A 152 0.68 15.46 2.92
N ILE A 153 0.52 14.34 2.20
CA ILE A 153 0.94 13.02 2.66
C ILE A 153 2.28 12.71 1.99
N TYR A 154 3.28 12.37 2.81
CA TYR A 154 4.63 12.06 2.38
C TYR A 154 4.92 10.58 2.64
N CYS A 155 5.24 9.85 1.58
CA CYS A 155 5.70 8.47 1.65
C CYS A 155 7.21 8.47 1.80
N VAL A 156 7.71 7.69 2.76
CA VAL A 156 9.14 7.60 3.08
C VAL A 156 9.57 6.13 3.07
N GLY A 157 10.57 5.85 2.25
CA GLY A 157 11.23 4.55 2.13
C GLY A 157 12.11 4.19 3.34
N PRO A 158 12.55 2.92 3.41
CA PRO A 158 13.38 2.43 4.51
C PRO A 158 14.74 3.13 4.61
N ASN A 159 15.32 3.54 3.47
CA ASN A 159 16.66 4.14 3.39
C ASN A 159 16.64 5.58 2.87
N GLU A 160 15.48 6.24 2.90
CA GLU A 160 15.35 7.60 2.38
C GLU A 160 15.68 8.65 3.44
N THR A 161 16.47 9.65 3.04
CA THR A 161 16.70 10.82 3.87
C THR A 161 15.52 11.78 3.71
N VAL A 162 14.92 12.19 4.82
CA VAL A 162 13.87 13.21 4.83
C VAL A 162 14.51 14.58 4.98
N TRP A 163 14.17 15.48 4.07
CA TRP A 163 14.62 16.87 4.04
C TRP A 163 13.45 17.79 4.31
N LEU A 164 13.62 18.76 5.21
CA LEU A 164 12.64 19.82 5.45
C LEU A 164 13.07 21.09 4.69
N ASN A 165 12.25 21.49 3.70
CA ASN A 165 12.48 22.69 2.93
C ASN A 165 12.26 23.94 3.78
N ARG A 166 13.05 24.98 3.53
CA ARG A 166 12.86 26.29 4.15
C ARG A 166 11.57 26.92 3.61
N PRO A 167 10.61 27.30 4.47
CA PRO A 167 9.42 28.02 4.01
C PRO A 167 9.81 29.37 3.37
N LYS A 168 9.12 29.79 2.32
CA LYS A 168 9.41 31.04 1.60
C LYS A 168 9.05 32.27 2.40
N ALA A 169 7.95 32.22 3.15
CA ALA A 169 7.45 33.37 3.94
C ALA A 169 8.18 33.54 5.29
N PHE A 170 9.36 32.95 5.47
CA PHE A 170 9.89 32.62 6.78
C PHE A 170 11.03 33.51 7.27
N ASN A 171 10.82 34.13 8.43
CA ASN A 171 11.81 34.88 9.20
C ASN A 171 11.94 34.28 10.61
N GLY A 172 12.76 33.23 10.80
CA GLY A 172 13.09 32.75 12.15
C GLY A 172 13.11 31.24 12.32
N SER A 173 12.20 30.72 13.16
CA SER A 173 12.11 29.33 13.60
C SER A 173 10.73 28.72 13.31
N LEU A 174 10.69 27.49 12.78
CA LEU A 174 9.46 26.77 12.47
C LEU A 174 9.12 25.88 13.67
N ARG A 175 7.87 25.94 14.11
CA ARG A 175 7.39 25.05 15.17
C ARG A 175 6.65 23.87 14.58
N LEU A 176 7.18 22.68 14.80
CA LEU A 176 6.59 21.40 14.43
C LEU A 176 5.93 20.79 15.66
N ARG A 177 4.65 20.43 15.57
CA ARG A 177 3.91 19.73 16.60
C ARG A 177 3.68 18.28 16.20
N ARG A 178 3.98 17.35 17.10
CA ARG A 178 3.55 15.94 17.04
C ARG A 178 2.82 15.62 18.34
N ALA A 179 1.53 15.28 18.25
CA ALA A 179 0.66 15.15 19.41
C ALA A 179 0.75 16.37 20.35
N GLN A 180 1.19 16.20 21.60
CA GLN A 180 1.34 17.28 22.58
C GLN A 180 2.74 17.92 22.59
N SER A 181 3.69 17.36 21.83
CA SER A 181 5.08 17.82 21.80
C SER A 181 5.27 18.85 20.70
N VAL A 182 5.95 19.96 21.02
CA VAL A 182 6.33 20.99 20.05
C VAL A 182 7.85 21.07 19.98
N ARG A 183 8.37 21.01 18.76
CA ARG A 183 9.78 21.15 18.44
C ARG A 183 9.99 22.39 17.59
N GLU A 184 10.94 23.22 18.01
CA GLU A 184 11.39 24.36 17.23
C GLU A 184 12.56 23.95 16.34
N VAL A 185 12.52 24.40 15.09
CA VAL A 185 13.46 24.04 14.03
C VAL A 185 13.90 25.30 13.30
N SER A 186 15.21 25.43 13.07
CA SER A 186 15.80 26.60 12.43
C SER A 186 16.74 26.19 11.30
N TRP A 187 16.86 27.05 10.30
CA TRP A 187 17.76 26.84 9.17
C TRP A 187 19.07 27.59 9.42
N PRO A 188 20.23 26.95 9.17
CA PRO A 188 21.50 27.67 9.08
C PRO A 188 21.44 28.81 8.05
N ASN A 189 22.34 29.78 8.19
CA ASN A 189 22.40 30.89 7.24
C ASN A 189 22.62 30.38 5.80
N GLY A 190 21.81 30.87 4.86
CA GLY A 190 21.84 30.46 3.46
C GLY A 190 21.28 29.07 3.15
N ALA A 191 20.93 28.25 4.15
CA ALA A 191 20.37 26.93 3.91
C ALA A 191 18.95 27.02 3.33
N THR A 192 18.70 26.29 2.24
CA THR A 192 17.38 26.16 1.58
C THR A 192 16.58 24.95 2.07
N LYS A 193 17.26 23.99 2.71
CA LYS A 193 16.68 22.81 3.36
C LYS A 193 17.60 22.36 4.48
N ILE A 194 17.06 21.58 5.40
CA ILE A 194 17.79 20.87 6.46
C ILE A 194 17.34 19.42 6.48
N GLU A 195 18.17 18.54 7.03
CA GLU A 195 17.73 17.19 7.32
C GLU A 195 16.64 17.20 8.39
N TRP A 196 15.70 16.27 8.30
CA TRP A 196 14.64 16.12 9.29
C TRP A 196 15.25 15.92 10.70
N PRO A 197 14.73 16.59 11.74
CA PRO A 197 15.31 16.49 13.07
C PRO A 197 15.35 15.05 13.58
N GLY A 198 16.53 14.52 13.90
CA GLY A 198 16.71 13.12 14.29
C GLY A 198 16.03 12.72 15.60
N ASP A 199 15.63 13.68 16.44
CA ASP A 199 14.81 13.45 17.63
C ASP A 199 13.31 13.34 17.32
N LEU A 200 12.88 13.72 16.11
CA LEU A 200 11.52 13.55 15.62
C LEU A 200 11.43 12.28 14.76
N ILE A 201 11.36 11.13 15.43
CA ILE A 201 11.17 9.84 14.75
C ILE A 201 9.86 9.85 13.95
N ILE A 202 9.94 9.39 12.70
CA ILE A 202 8.80 9.25 11.77
C ILE A 202 8.33 7.80 11.78
N GLU A 203 7.09 7.58 12.21
CA GLU A 203 6.37 6.30 12.18
C GLU A 203 5.28 6.30 11.09
N ASP A 204 4.75 5.12 10.73
CA ASP A 204 3.65 5.07 9.76
C ASP A 204 2.37 5.69 10.33
N GLY A 205 1.74 6.58 9.56
CA GLY A 205 0.55 7.31 9.95
C GLY A 205 0.83 8.55 10.81
N ASP A 206 2.09 8.90 11.04
CA ASP A 206 2.44 10.05 11.85
C ASP A 206 1.89 11.35 11.28
N ARG A 207 1.40 12.21 12.19
CA ARG A 207 0.88 13.53 11.86
C ARG A 207 1.72 14.60 12.53
N PHE A 208 2.32 15.46 11.72
CA PHE A 208 3.04 16.65 12.14
C PHE A 208 2.30 17.91 11.68
N GLU A 209 2.29 18.93 12.51
CA GLU A 209 1.64 20.20 12.19
C GLU A 209 2.62 21.35 12.33
N THR A 210 2.60 22.27 11.38
CA THR A 210 3.29 23.55 11.57
C THR A 210 2.41 24.48 12.38
N LEU A 211 3.00 25.30 13.26
CA LEU A 211 2.27 26.25 14.08
C LEU A 211 2.57 27.70 13.68
N SER A 212 1.53 28.52 13.61
CA SER A 212 1.64 30.00 13.56
C SER A 212 2.23 30.53 14.86
N ASP A 213 2.65 31.80 14.92
CA ASP A 213 3.19 32.42 16.14
C ASP A 213 2.26 32.35 17.36
N ARG A 214 0.93 32.32 17.12
CA ARG A 214 -0.08 32.17 18.18
C ARG A 214 -0.31 30.71 18.62
N GLY A 215 0.42 29.75 18.06
CA GLY A 215 0.34 28.33 18.40
C GLY A 215 -0.80 27.58 17.70
N ALA A 216 -1.54 28.23 16.79
CA ALA A 216 -2.57 27.55 16.00
C ALA A 216 -1.93 26.77 14.83
N PRO A 217 -2.40 25.55 14.52
CA PRO A 217 -1.91 24.77 13.39
C PRO A 217 -2.20 25.48 12.05
N VAL A 218 -1.22 25.48 11.15
CA VAL A 218 -1.28 26.13 9.83
C VAL A 218 -1.32 25.08 8.72
N THR A 219 -0.40 24.13 8.74
CA THR A 219 -0.34 23.02 7.78
C THR A 219 -0.22 21.68 8.50
N THR A 220 -0.62 20.62 7.80
CA THR A 220 -0.54 19.24 8.27
C THR A 220 0.28 18.40 7.31
N MET A 221 1.28 17.72 7.84
CA MET A 221 2.08 16.73 7.14
C MET A 221 1.75 15.35 7.72
N ILE A 222 1.38 14.40 6.87
CA ILE A 222 1.14 13.01 7.28
C ILE A 222 2.23 12.15 6.65
N PHE A 223 2.89 11.31 7.43
CA PHE A 223 3.92 10.42 6.92
C PHE A 223 3.39 9.00 6.80
N ARG A 224 3.74 8.35 5.68
CA ARG A 224 3.47 6.93 5.43
C ARG A 224 4.79 6.21 5.18
N ARG A 225 4.94 4.99 5.72
CA ARG A 225 6.14 4.18 5.49
C ARG A 225 5.91 3.29 4.28
N LEU A 226 6.84 3.35 3.33
CA LEU A 226 6.88 2.41 2.21
C LEU A 226 7.56 1.13 2.63
N GLY A 227 7.08 0.01 2.10
CA GLY A 227 7.83 -1.24 2.10
C GLY A 227 8.95 -1.24 1.07
N ASP A 228 9.69 -2.33 1.00
CA ASP A 228 10.66 -2.55 -0.07
C ASP A 228 9.93 -2.79 -1.40
N VAL A 229 10.07 -1.83 -2.32
CA VAL A 229 9.49 -1.90 -3.66
C VAL A 229 10.53 -2.34 -4.68
N ALA A 230 10.21 -3.39 -5.45
CA ALA A 230 11.17 -4.02 -6.34
C ALA A 230 11.28 -3.36 -7.72
N THR A 231 10.28 -2.56 -8.14
CA THR A 231 10.23 -1.99 -9.50
C THR A 231 9.68 -0.56 -9.51
N PRO A 232 10.04 0.27 -10.52
CA PRO A 232 9.49 1.63 -10.68
C PRO A 232 7.97 1.68 -10.75
N ALA A 233 7.37 0.70 -11.42
CA ALA A 233 5.92 0.58 -11.50
C ALA A 233 5.31 0.27 -10.12
N ALA A 234 5.92 -0.62 -9.34
CA ALA A 234 5.47 -0.91 -7.97
C ALA A 234 5.63 0.30 -7.05
N TRP A 235 6.72 1.06 -7.20
CA TRP A 235 6.93 2.32 -6.46
C TRP A 235 5.83 3.34 -6.75
N ILE A 236 5.45 3.54 -8.03
CA ILE A 236 4.34 4.44 -8.41
C ILE A 236 3.03 3.95 -7.79
N ALA A 237 2.76 2.65 -7.90
CA ALA A 237 1.52 2.04 -7.39
C ALA A 237 1.39 2.27 -5.87
N GLU A 238 2.41 1.87 -5.11
CA GLU A 238 2.40 1.95 -3.65
C GLU A 238 2.25 3.40 -3.17
N HIS A 239 2.95 4.36 -3.79
CA HIS A 239 2.79 5.79 -3.46
C HIS A 239 1.35 6.28 -3.66
N LEU A 240 0.73 5.93 -4.79
CA LEU A 240 -0.63 6.37 -5.10
C LEU A 240 -1.64 5.72 -4.16
N LEU A 241 -1.49 4.43 -3.86
CA LEU A 241 -2.33 3.69 -2.92
C LEU A 241 -2.24 4.23 -1.49
N LEU A 242 -1.06 4.71 -1.08
CA LEU A 242 -0.84 5.35 0.23
C LEU A 242 -1.25 6.83 0.27
N GLY A 243 -1.66 7.42 -0.87
CA GLY A 243 -2.12 8.80 -0.98
C GLY A 243 -1.02 9.84 -1.27
N CYS A 244 0.21 9.40 -1.51
CA CYS A 244 1.39 10.23 -1.76
C CYS A 244 1.48 10.70 -3.22
N ARG A 245 0.36 11.18 -3.76
CA ARG A 245 0.20 11.50 -5.19
C ARG A 245 1.24 12.49 -5.68
N GLN A 246 1.55 13.53 -4.90
CA GLN A 246 2.48 14.58 -5.31
C GLN A 246 3.88 14.03 -5.64
N GLN A 247 4.32 12.99 -4.95
CA GLN A 247 5.62 12.33 -5.20
C GLN A 247 5.57 11.47 -6.47
N ALA A 248 4.47 10.72 -6.68
CA ALA A 248 4.36 9.78 -7.80
C ALA A 248 3.86 10.38 -9.12
N GLU A 249 3.22 11.55 -9.09
CA GLU A 249 2.52 12.10 -10.25
C GLU A 249 3.41 12.40 -11.48
N PRO A 250 4.64 12.93 -11.34
CA PRO A 250 5.54 13.05 -12.48
C PRO A 250 5.84 11.71 -13.16
N ALA A 251 6.14 10.67 -12.36
CA ALA A 251 6.44 9.33 -12.86
C ALA A 251 5.19 8.65 -13.46
N LEU A 252 4.02 8.83 -12.84
CA LEU A 252 2.74 8.33 -13.35
C LEU A 252 2.42 8.92 -14.73
N ARG A 253 2.58 10.25 -14.90
CA ARG A 253 2.28 10.91 -16.20
C ARG A 253 3.15 10.39 -17.32
N GLU A 254 4.43 10.11 -17.03
CA GLU A 254 5.32 9.53 -18.03
C GLU A 254 4.97 8.07 -18.34
N LEU A 255 4.66 7.28 -17.31
CA LEU A 255 4.21 5.91 -17.47
C LEU A 255 2.93 5.83 -18.33
N ALA A 256 1.96 6.72 -18.08
CA ALA A 256 0.72 6.82 -18.84
C ALA A 256 0.98 7.05 -20.33
N ARG A 257 1.83 8.03 -20.67
CA ARG A 257 2.22 8.30 -22.06
C ARG A 257 2.87 7.09 -22.73
N ALA A 258 3.79 6.42 -22.03
CA ALA A 258 4.47 5.24 -22.56
C ALA A 258 3.50 4.07 -22.83
N VAL A 259 2.48 3.91 -21.97
CA VAL A 259 1.43 2.89 -22.15
C VAL A 259 0.54 3.21 -23.35
N ASP A 260 0.15 4.47 -23.54
CA ASP A 260 -0.64 4.92 -24.68
C ASP A 260 0.09 4.69 -26.01
N GLU A 261 1.36 5.09 -26.09
CA GLU A 261 2.20 4.89 -27.28
C GLU A 261 2.40 3.40 -27.64
N ALA A 262 2.43 2.53 -26.63
CA ALA A 262 2.50 1.08 -26.84
C ALA A 262 1.15 0.47 -27.24
N GLY A 263 0.04 1.15 -26.90
CA GLY A 263 -1.32 0.76 -27.24
C GLY A 263 -1.66 0.99 -28.71
N ASP A 264 -1.14 2.07 -29.31
CA ASP A 264 -1.47 2.55 -30.66
C ASP A 264 -0.71 1.85 -31.80
N ARG A 265 0.26 0.99 -31.49
CA ARG A 265 0.95 0.23 -32.55
C ARG A 265 0.04 -0.90 -33.06
N PRO A 266 -0.32 -0.92 -34.36
CA PRO A 266 -1.02 -2.05 -34.94
C PRO A 266 -0.14 -3.30 -34.80
N ARG A 267 -0.72 -4.39 -34.29
CA ARG A 267 -0.09 -5.72 -34.25
C ARG A 267 -0.20 -6.40 -35.59
#